data_AF-A0A925W1S8-F1
#
_entry.id   AF-A0A925W1S8-F1
#
_cell.length_a   1.000
_cell.length_b   1.000
_cell.length_c   1.000
_cell.angle_alpha   90.00
_cell.angle_beta   90.00
_cell.angle_gamma   90.00
#
_symmetry.space_group_name_H-M   'P 1'
#
loop_
_entity.id
_entity.type
_entity.pdbx_description
1 polymer ?
#
loop_
_entity_poly.entity_id
_entity_poly.type
_entity_poly.pdbx_seq_one_letter_code
_entity_poly.pdbx_strand_id
1 'polypeptide(L)'
;MDDLDRLAFRLVRTVRNSYPHLLNQEFMLTDLEERLLPFRDARREMSDTGPEAWEVNVLRMVSGEREYLRTDADLQLACRQALTLPSPTLALV
;
A
#
# COMPACT_ATOMS: atom_id res chain seq x y z
N MET A 1 -5.83 15.88 -1.78
CA MET A 1 -5.86 14.41 -1.81
C MET A 1 -4.77 13.95 -2.74
N ASP A 2 -3.70 13.39 -2.19
CA ASP A 2 -2.57 12.85 -2.96
C ASP A 2 -2.81 11.36 -3.32
N ASP A 3 -1.85 10.74 -4.00
CA ASP A 3 -1.97 9.35 -4.44
C ASP A 3 -1.97 8.36 -3.27
N LEU A 4 -1.31 8.68 -2.15
CA LEU A 4 -1.39 7.90 -0.93
C LEU A 4 -2.83 7.86 -0.39
N ASP A 5 -3.49 9.02 -0.28
CA ASP A 5 -4.89 9.11 0.15
C ASP A 5 -5.82 8.31 -0.77
N ARG A 6 -5.60 8.41 -2.10
CA ARG A 6 -6.41 7.73 -3.11
C ARG A 6 -6.28 6.21 -2.97
N LEU A 7 -5.06 5.71 -2.80
CA LEU A 7 -4.81 4.29 -2.59
C LEU A 7 -5.41 3.78 -1.27
N ALA A 8 -5.29 4.55 -0.18
CA ALA A 8 -5.89 4.18 1.10
C ALA A 8 -7.42 4.09 0.99
N PHE A 9 -8.06 5.06 0.34
CA PHE A 9 -9.50 5.05 0.11
C PHE A 9 -9.94 3.85 -0.75
N ARG A 10 -9.18 3.58 -1.82
CA ARG A 10 -9.39 2.41 -2.67
C ARG A 10 -9.30 1.11 -1.88
N LEU A 11 -8.26 0.94 -1.06
CA LEU A 11 -8.06 -0.23 -0.23
C LEU A 11 -9.26 -0.47 0.70
N VAL A 12 -9.69 0.56 1.42
CA VAL A 12 -10.86 0.48 2.31
C VAL A 12 -12.12 0.10 1.53
N ARG A 13 -12.31 0.66 0.32
CA ARG A 13 -13.43 0.31 -0.56
C ARG A 13 -13.36 -1.16 -1.02
N THR A 14 -12.19 -1.65 -1.42
CA THR A 14 -11.99 -3.05 -1.83
C THR A 14 -12.27 -4.00 -0.67
N VAL A 15 -11.71 -3.72 0.52
CA VAL A 15 -11.94 -4.54 1.72
C VAL A 15 -13.41 -4.58 2.07
N ARG A 16 -14.10 -3.42 2.12
CA ARG A 16 -15.53 -3.38 2.47
C ARG A 16 -16.43 -4.13 1.48
N ASN A 17 -16.10 -4.09 0.18
CA ASN A 17 -16.96 -4.66 -0.85
C ASN A 17 -16.68 -6.15 -1.12
N SER A 18 -15.43 -6.57 -1.04
CA SER A 18 -14.98 -7.90 -1.49
C SER A 18 -14.45 -8.78 -0.37
N TYR A 19 -13.85 -8.19 0.67
CA TYR A 19 -13.17 -8.92 1.75
C TYR A 19 -13.52 -8.38 3.14
N PRO A 20 -14.80 -8.28 3.53
CA PRO A 20 -15.21 -7.58 4.76
C PRO A 20 -14.65 -8.22 6.03
N HIS A 21 -14.23 -9.49 5.98
CA HIS A 21 -13.56 -10.17 7.10
C HIS A 21 -12.20 -9.55 7.45
N LEU A 22 -11.49 -8.96 6.48
CA LEU A 22 -10.20 -8.29 6.68
C LEU A 22 -10.30 -6.95 7.41
N LEU A 23 -11.52 -6.48 7.73
CA LEU A 23 -11.69 -5.34 8.63
C LEU A 23 -11.31 -5.68 10.08
N ASN A 24 -11.36 -6.96 10.44
CA ASN A 24 -11.07 -7.45 11.80
C ASN A 24 -9.97 -8.50 11.83
N GLN A 25 -9.34 -8.77 10.68
CA GLN A 25 -8.30 -9.79 10.52
C GLN A 25 -7.08 -9.19 9.86
N GLU A 26 -5.92 -9.71 10.24
CA GLU A 26 -4.65 -9.39 9.64
C GLU A 26 -4.56 -10.01 8.24
N PHE A 27 -3.78 -9.39 7.36
CA PHE A 27 -3.48 -9.90 6.02
C PHE A 27 -2.01 -9.68 5.69
N MET A 28 -1.50 -10.49 4.78
CA MET A 28 -0.09 -10.41 4.37
C MET A 28 0.13 -9.26 3.37
N LEU A 29 1.35 -8.76 3.31
CA LEU A 29 1.75 -7.77 2.30
C LEU A 29 1.51 -8.30 0.88
N THR A 30 1.74 -9.59 0.64
CA THR A 30 1.46 -10.24 -0.64
C THR A 30 -0.03 -10.19 -1.01
N ASP A 31 -0.94 -10.35 -0.05
CA ASP A 31 -2.38 -10.19 -0.30
C ASP A 31 -2.74 -8.74 -0.64
N LEU A 32 -2.06 -7.76 -0.03
CA LEU A 32 -2.23 -6.35 -0.35
C LEU A 32 -1.91 -6.07 -1.83
N GLU A 33 -0.79 -6.57 -2.32
CA GLU A 33 -0.31 -6.34 -3.68
C GLU A 33 -1.11 -7.12 -4.73
N GLU A 34 -1.44 -8.38 -4.46
CA GLU A 34 -2.06 -9.24 -5.47
C GLU A 34 -3.59 -9.09 -5.53
N ARG A 35 -4.23 -8.84 -4.38
CA ARG A 35 -5.69 -8.96 -4.25
C ARG A 35 -6.38 -7.66 -3.88
N LEU A 36 -5.84 -6.93 -2.90
CA LEU A 36 -6.54 -5.78 -2.33
C LEU A 36 -6.27 -4.48 -3.11
N LEU A 37 -5.05 -4.31 -3.57
CA LEU A 37 -4.59 -3.11 -4.25
C LEU A 37 -3.67 -3.41 -5.46
N PRO A 38 -4.08 -4.29 -6.40
CA PRO A 38 -3.26 -4.61 -7.56
C PRO A 38 -2.99 -3.39 -8.44
N PHE A 39 -1.74 -3.23 -8.88
CA PHE A 39 -1.27 -2.07 -9.66
C PHE A 39 -2.20 -1.71 -10.83
N ARG A 40 -2.62 -2.72 -11.62
CA ARG A 40 -3.45 -2.52 -12.82
C ARG A 40 -4.74 -1.76 -12.56
N ASP A 41 -5.26 -1.95 -11.36
CA ASP A 41 -6.50 -1.40 -10.87
C ASP A 41 -6.24 -0.09 -10.12
N ALA A 42 -5.25 -0.08 -9.22
CA ALA A 42 -4.83 1.07 -8.45
C ALA A 42 -4.46 2.28 -9.34
N ARG A 43 -3.72 2.05 -10.44
CA ARG A 43 -3.28 3.11 -11.38
C ARG A 43 -4.40 3.94 -11.98
N ARG A 44 -5.65 3.44 -12.01
CA ARG A 44 -6.80 4.17 -12.56
C ARG A 44 -7.27 5.31 -11.65
N GLU A 45 -6.93 5.25 -10.37
CA GLU A 45 -7.33 6.23 -9.36
C GLU A 45 -6.20 7.19 -8.98
N MET A 46 -4.96 6.83 -9.33
CA MET A 46 -3.75 7.61 -9.10
C MET A 46 -3.58 8.72 -10.14
N SER A 47 -2.87 9.78 -9.74
CA SER A 47 -2.48 10.90 -10.59
C SER A 47 -1.22 10.55 -11.38
N ASP A 48 -0.24 9.92 -10.73
CA ASP A 48 0.87 9.24 -11.40
C ASP A 48 0.50 7.77 -11.65
N THR A 49 0.50 7.36 -12.91
CA THR A 49 0.08 6.01 -13.32
C THR A 49 1.26 5.05 -13.48
N GLY A 50 2.48 5.49 -13.16
CA GLY A 50 3.69 4.70 -13.20
C GLY A 50 3.71 3.58 -12.15
N PRO A 51 4.33 2.43 -12.46
CA PRO A 51 4.49 1.34 -11.49
C PRO A 51 5.33 1.78 -10.28
N GLU A 52 6.38 2.56 -10.50
CA GLU A 52 7.25 3.10 -9.44
C GLU A 52 6.47 3.98 -8.45
N ALA A 53 5.58 4.84 -8.96
CA ALA A 53 4.74 5.67 -8.11
C ALA A 53 3.78 4.82 -7.25
N TRP A 54 3.27 3.71 -7.80
CA TRP A 54 2.44 2.80 -7.03
C TRP A 54 3.25 2.13 -5.92
N GLU A 55 4.43 1.59 -6.22
CA GLU A 55 5.31 0.95 -5.23
C GLU A 55 5.69 1.91 -4.10
N VAL A 56 6.05 3.15 -4.44
CA VAL A 56 6.38 4.19 -3.45
C VAL A 56 5.19 4.49 -2.53
N ASN A 57 3.98 4.63 -3.08
CA ASN A 57 2.81 4.92 -2.24
C ASN A 57 2.38 3.72 -1.40
N VAL A 58 2.57 2.48 -1.88
CA VAL A 58 2.36 1.28 -1.06
C VAL A 58 3.39 1.22 0.07
N LEU A 59 4.68 1.43 -0.21
CA LEU A 59 5.73 1.49 0.81
C LEU A 59 5.42 2.55 1.89
N ARG A 60 4.99 3.75 1.48
CA ARG A 60 4.55 4.82 2.40
C ARG A 60 3.40 4.35 3.29
N MET A 61 2.37 3.72 2.71
CA MET A 61 1.22 3.20 3.45
C MET A 61 1.63 2.14 4.46
N VAL A 62 2.41 1.14 4.04
CA VAL A 62 2.88 0.02 4.87
C VAL A 62 3.85 0.49 5.95
N SER A 63 4.58 1.59 5.72
CA SER A 63 5.44 2.23 6.72
C SER A 63 4.67 2.88 7.89
N GLY A 64 3.33 2.90 7.83
CA GLY A 64 2.45 3.54 8.79
C GLY A 64 2.24 5.03 8.54
N GLU A 65 2.58 5.53 7.35
CA GLU A 65 2.36 6.94 7.02
C GLU A 65 0.87 7.28 7.10
N ARG A 66 0.54 8.35 7.84
CA ARG A 66 -0.85 8.80 8.12
C ARG A 66 -1.75 7.76 8.80
N GLU A 67 -1.15 6.70 9.38
CA GLU A 67 -1.86 5.67 10.14
C GLU A 67 -2.96 4.93 9.36
N TYR A 68 -2.86 4.87 8.02
CA TYR A 68 -3.83 4.13 7.19
C TYR A 68 -3.78 2.62 7.41
N LEU A 69 -2.58 2.08 7.66
CA LEU A 69 -2.35 0.68 7.99
C LEU A 69 -1.53 0.58 9.27
N ARG A 70 -1.83 -0.46 10.04
CA ARG A 70 -1.00 -0.90 11.16
C ARG A 70 -0.32 -2.19 10.75
N THR A 71 0.99 -2.18 10.78
CA THR A 71 1.87 -3.27 10.33
C THR A 71 2.95 -3.50 11.39
N ASP A 72 3.64 -4.64 11.31
CA ASP A 72 4.73 -4.96 12.23
C ASP A 72 5.82 -3.89 12.22
N ALA A 73 6.43 -3.65 13.39
CA ALA A 73 7.44 -2.61 13.55
C ALA A 73 8.67 -2.84 12.66
N ASP A 74 9.07 -4.10 12.48
CA ASP A 74 10.18 -4.49 11.61
C ASP A 74 9.88 -4.19 10.13
N LEU A 75 8.64 -4.48 9.69
CA LEU A 75 8.19 -4.17 8.34
C LEU A 75 8.11 -2.66 8.11
N GLN A 76 7.59 -1.90 9.08
CA GLN A 76 7.59 -0.43 8.98
C GLN A 76 9.00 0.13 8.83
N LEU A 77 9.95 -0.37 9.63
CA LEU A 77 11.34 0.05 9.56
C LEU A 77 11.94 -0.26 8.19
N ALA A 78 11.74 -1.48 7.69
CA ALA A 78 12.24 -1.91 6.38
C ALA A 78 11.64 -1.04 5.25
N CYS A 79 10.33 -0.74 5.28
CA CYS A 79 9.71 0.17 4.31
C CYS A 79 10.29 1.59 4.38
N ARG A 80 10.51 2.14 5.59
CA ARG A 80 11.14 3.46 5.76
C ARG A 80 12.56 3.48 5.21
N GLN A 81 13.33 2.42 5.40
CA GLN A 81 14.67 2.29 4.83
C GLN A 81 14.62 2.23 3.30
N ALA A 82 13.73 1.43 2.73
CA ALA A 82 13.55 1.33 1.28
C ALA A 82 13.19 2.69 0.64
N LEU A 83 12.37 3.50 1.31
CA LEU A 83 12.01 4.85 0.85
C LEU A 83 13.17 5.86 0.82
N THR A 84 14.29 5.58 1.49
CA THR A 84 15.49 6.44 1.42
C THR A 84 16.37 6.16 0.21
N LEU A 85 16.12 5.06 -0.50
CA LEU A 85 16.89 4.66 -1.67
C LEU A 85 16.51 5.50 -2.90
N PRO A 86 17.43 5.67 -3.86
CA PRO A 86 17.16 6.42 -5.08
C PRO A 86 16.08 5.77 -5.97
N SER A 87 15.84 4.48 -5.81
CA SER A 87 14.77 3.74 -6.48
C SER A 87 14.06 2.83 -5.47
N PRO A 88 13.10 3.37 -4.69
CA PRO A 88 12.34 2.59 -3.72
C PRO A 88 11.49 1.53 -4.43
N THR A 89 11.52 0.30 -3.93
CA THR A 89 10.72 -0.80 -4.46
C THR A 89 10.26 -1.73 -3.34
N LEU A 90 9.11 -2.37 -3.53
CA LEU A 90 8.57 -3.38 -2.62
C LEU A 90 9.42 -4.66 -2.58
N ALA A 91 10.22 -4.93 -3.62
CA ALA A 91 11.09 -6.10 -3.66
C ALA A 91 12.24 -6.08 -2.62
N LEU A 92 12.41 -4.97 -1.89
CA LEU A 92 13.47 -4.79 -0.89
C LEU A 92 13.01 -5.03 0.55
N VAL A 93 11.72 -5.30 0.77
CA VAL A 93 11.09 -5.49 2.09
C VAL A 93 10.57 -6.91 2.27
#